data_AF-A0A4Y3M1W5-F1
#
_entry.id   AF-A0A4Y3M1W5-F1
#
_cell.length_a   1.000
_cell.length_b   1.000
_cell.length_c   1.000
_cell.angle_alpha   90.00
_cell.angle_beta   90.00
_cell.angle_gamma   90.00
#
_symmetry.space_group_name_H-M   'P 1'
#
loop_
_entity.id
_entity.type
_entity.pdbx_description
1 polymer ?
#
loop_
_entity_poly.entity_id
_entity_poly.type
_entity_poly.pdbx_seq_one_letter_code
_entity_poly.pdbx_strand_id
1 'polypeptide(L)'
;MYRTVASGHVWHGEICNRRRDGSLYWVDTTIVPHIAENGKVTSYVAIRFDITSRKQAENHLKASRQKLQKAVNTDFLTKISNRQHFSHAPAPAPAHKRCKPYLPGPARHRHIQDDQRHVRP
;
A
#
# COMPACT_ATOMS: atom_id res chain seq x y z
N MET A 1 -16.03 4.96 -9.05
CA MET A 1 -16.46 5.88 -10.13
C MET A 1 -17.97 5.81 -10.33
N TYR A 2 -18.52 4.87 -11.12
CA TYR A 2 -19.94 4.92 -11.54
C TYR A 2 -20.96 5.07 -10.40
N ARG A 3 -20.80 4.34 -9.29
CA ARG A 3 -21.69 4.45 -8.13
C ARG A 3 -21.70 5.84 -7.48
N THR A 4 -20.56 6.53 -7.49
CA THR A 4 -20.39 7.88 -6.91
C THR A 4 -21.12 8.92 -7.75
N VAL A 5 -20.95 8.86 -9.07
CA VAL A 5 -21.57 9.83 -9.97
C VAL A 5 -23.08 9.57 -10.09
N ALA A 6 -23.50 8.30 -10.08
CA ALA A 6 -24.91 7.92 -10.11
C ALA A 6 -25.67 8.33 -8.84
N SER A 7 -25.00 8.48 -7.71
CA SER A 7 -25.61 8.98 -6.47
C SER A 7 -25.61 10.51 -6.37
N GLY A 8 -25.28 11.22 -7.46
CA GLY A 8 -25.24 12.69 -7.49
C GLY A 8 -23.99 13.31 -6.86
N HIS A 9 -22.97 12.51 -6.51
CA HIS A 9 -21.72 13.02 -5.96
C HIS A 9 -20.68 13.26 -7.04
N VAL A 10 -19.86 14.30 -6.84
CA VAL A 10 -18.69 14.56 -7.68
C VAL A 10 -17.69 13.42 -7.50
N TRP A 11 -17.18 12.90 -8.62
CA TRP A 11 -16.08 11.93 -8.60
C TRP A 11 -14.82 12.57 -9.16
N HIS A 12 -13.69 12.30 -8.52
CA HIS A 12 -12.37 12.75 -8.96
C HIS A 12 -11.38 11.59 -8.89
N GLY A 13 -10.49 11.48 -9.87
CA GLY A 13 -9.42 10.50 -9.85
C GLY A 13 -8.52 10.51 -11.08
N GLU A 14 -7.30 10.03 -10.87
CA GLU A 14 -6.32 9.80 -11.94
C GLU A 14 -6.53 8.40 -12.53
N ILE A 15 -6.64 8.32 -13.87
CA ILE A 15 -6.80 7.06 -14.59
C ILE A 15 -5.65 6.90 -15.58
N CYS A 16 -5.03 5.72 -15.60
CA CYS A 16 -4.10 5.32 -16.64
C CYS A 16 -4.86 4.68 -17.79
N ASN A 17 -4.86 5.34 -18.95
CA ASN A 17 -5.47 4.85 -20.17
C ASN A 17 -4.41 4.39 -21.16
N ARG A 18 -4.84 3.58 -22.13
CA ARG A 18 -4.01 3.11 -23.24
C ARG A 18 -4.54 3.69 -24.56
N ARG A 19 -3.68 4.34 -25.33
CA ARG A 19 -4.01 4.82 -26.69
C ARG A 19 -4.08 3.64 -27.66
N ARG A 20 -4.61 3.90 -28.87
CA ARG A 20 -4.70 2.89 -29.93
C ARG A 20 -3.34 2.34 -30.35
N ASP A 21 -2.29 3.15 -30.27
CA ASP A 21 -0.90 2.78 -30.55
C ASP A 21 -0.23 1.97 -29.42
N GLY A 22 -0.94 1.70 -28.31
CA GLY A 22 -0.42 0.97 -27.15
C GLY A 22 0.27 1.85 -26.09
N SER A 23 0.49 3.15 -26.36
CA SER A 23 1.09 4.07 -25.39
C SER A 23 0.17 4.30 -24.19
N LEU A 24 0.76 4.34 -22.99
CA LEU A 24 0.04 4.66 -21.76
C LEU A 24 0.04 6.17 -21.52
N TYR A 25 -1.10 6.71 -21.12
CA TYR A 25 -1.25 8.11 -20.75
C TYR A 25 -2.10 8.23 -19.50
N TRP A 26 -1.79 9.21 -18.67
CA TRP A 26 -2.47 9.46 -17.41
C TRP A 26 -3.40 10.65 -17.56
N VAL A 27 -4.65 10.48 -17.17
CA VAL A 27 -5.65 11.56 -17.16
C VAL A 27 -6.16 11.78 -15.76
N ASP A 28 -6.08 13.01 -15.30
CA ASP A 28 -6.80 13.46 -14.12
C ASP A 28 -8.23 13.82 -14.56
N THR A 29 -9.21 13.12 -13.99
CA THR A 29 -10.61 13.24 -14.42
C THR A 29 -11.49 13.63 -13.24
N THR A 30 -12.24 14.71 -13.40
CA THR A 30 -13.29 15.14 -12.49
C THR A 30 -14.63 15.05 -13.20
N ILE A 31 -15.59 14.35 -12.60
CA ILE A 31 -16.94 14.15 -13.13
C ILE A 31 -17.95 14.75 -12.18
N VAL A 32 -18.68 15.74 -12.67
CA VAL A 32 -19.71 16.47 -11.94
C VAL A 32 -21.07 16.07 -12.51
N PRO A 33 -21.94 15.41 -11.72
CA PRO A 33 -23.32 15.18 -12.13
C PRO A 33 -24.12 16.49 -12.07
N HIS A 34 -24.95 16.72 -13.08
CA HIS A 34 -25.94 17.79 -13.08
C HIS A 34 -27.27 17.24 -12.57
N ILE A 35 -27.73 17.78 -11.44
CA ILE A 35 -28.97 17.38 -10.78
C ILE A 35 -30.04 18.43 -11.10
N ALA A 36 -31.18 17.99 -11.63
CA ALA A 36 -32.33 18.86 -11.86
C ALA A 36 -33.13 19.11 -10.58
N GLU A 37 -34.07 20.07 -10.61
CA GLU A 37 -34.93 20.43 -9.47
C GLU A 37 -35.73 19.23 -8.92
N ASN A 38 -36.00 18.22 -9.75
CA ASN A 38 -36.67 16.98 -9.35
C ASN A 38 -35.76 15.97 -8.61
N GLY A 39 -34.52 16.34 -8.30
CA GLY A 39 -33.55 15.49 -7.62
C GLY A 39 -32.95 14.37 -8.47
N LYS A 40 -33.27 14.31 -9.77
CA LYS A 40 -32.71 13.32 -10.70
C LYS A 40 -31.49 13.87 -11.43
N VAL A 41 -30.50 13.00 -11.65
CA VAL A 41 -29.33 13.31 -12.47
C VAL A 41 -29.75 13.34 -13.94
N THR A 42 -29.56 14.47 -14.61
CA THR A 42 -29.96 14.67 -16.02
C THR A 42 -28.79 14.53 -16.98
N SER A 43 -27.58 14.91 -16.55
CA SER A 43 -26.38 14.87 -17.38
C SER A 43 -25.12 14.79 -16.52
N TYR A 44 -23.99 14.49 -17.15
CA TYR A 44 -22.68 14.44 -16.51
C TYR A 44 -21.72 15.32 -17.27
N VAL A 45 -20.99 16.17 -16.56
CA VAL A 45 -19.89 16.97 -17.11
C VAL A 45 -18.59 16.37 -16.63
N ALA A 46 -17.69 16.04 -17.55
CA ALA A 46 -16.37 15.50 -17.23
C ALA A 46 -15.28 16.47 -17.70
N ILE A 47 -14.41 16.87 -16.77
CA ILE A 47 -13.21 17.66 -17.05
C ILE A 47 -12.03 16.71 -16.96
N ARG A 48 -11.19 16.70 -18.00
CA ARG A 48 -10.05 15.76 -18.11
C ARG A 48 -8.79 16.53 -18.45
N PHE A 49 -7.75 16.35 -17.65
CA PHE A 49 -6.43 16.91 -17.89
C PHE A 49 -5.44 15.78 -18.17
N ASP A 50 -4.73 15.87 -19.30
CA ASP A 50 -3.60 14.96 -19.55
C ASP A 50 -2.46 15.35 -18.61
N ILE A 51 -2.16 14.45 -17.66
CA ILE A 51 -1.11 14.60 -16.65
C ILE A 51 0.09 13.69 -16.94
N THR A 52 0.19 13.15 -18.16
CA THR A 52 1.24 12.21 -18.55
C THR A 52 2.63 12.83 -18.39
N SER A 53 2.80 14.08 -18.83
CA SER A 53 4.07 14.81 -18.71
C SER A 53 4.48 14.99 -17.24
N ARG A 54 3.53 15.40 -16.39
CA ARG A 54 3.74 15.54 -14.94
C ARG A 54 4.16 14.21 -14.31
N LYS A 55 3.45 13.11 -14.61
CA LYS A 55 3.76 11.78 -14.09
C LYS A 55 5.13 11.28 -14.57
N GLN A 56 5.49 11.55 -15.82
CA GLN A 56 6.81 11.21 -16.34
C GLN A 56 7.89 11.97 -15.57
N ALA A 57 7.75 13.28 -15.39
CA ALA A 57 8.69 14.09 -14.62
C ALA A 57 8.84 13.60 -13.16
N GLU A 58 7.72 13.30 -12.48
CA GLU A 58 7.71 12.72 -11.14
C GLU A 58 8.46 11.38 -11.08
N ASN A 59 8.24 10.51 -12.07
CA ASN A 59 8.92 9.22 -12.17
C ASN A 59 10.42 9.37 -12.43
N HIS A 60 10.82 10.31 -13.31
CA HIS A 60 12.23 10.60 -13.57
C HIS A 60 12.94 11.12 -12.33
N LEU A 61 12.30 12.03 -11.59
CA LEU A 61 12.84 12.56 -10.34
C LEU A 61 12.97 11.45 -9.30
N LYS A 62 11.93 10.61 -9.13
CA LYS A 62 11.94 9.47 -8.21
C LYS A 62 13.04 8.48 -8.55
N ALA A 63 13.19 8.12 -9.83
CA ALA A 63 14.23 7.20 -10.28
C ALA A 63 15.63 7.77 -10.03
N SER A 64 15.84 9.06 -10.31
CA SER A 64 17.12 9.74 -10.05
C SER A 64 17.45 9.76 -8.56
N ARG A 65 16.48 10.12 -7.71
CA ARG A 65 16.63 10.08 -6.26
C ARG A 65 16.94 8.67 -5.75
N GLN A 66 16.27 7.64 -6.25
CA GLN A 66 16.53 6.25 -5.87
C GLN A 66 17.94 5.80 -6.28
N LYS A 67 18.42 6.19 -7.46
CA LYS A 67 19.79 5.90 -7.91
C LYS A 67 20.82 6.54 -6.98
N LEU A 68 20.65 7.82 -6.66
CA LEU A 68 21.53 8.53 -5.74
C LEU A 68 21.49 7.91 -4.33
N GLN A 69 20.30 7.61 -3.81
CA GLN A 69 20.16 6.96 -2.50
C GLN A 69 20.86 5.60 -2.45
N LYS A 70 20.72 4.76 -3.49
CA LYS A 70 21.44 3.49 -3.58
C LYS A 70 22.96 3.69 -3.61
N ALA A 71 23.45 4.66 -4.38
CA ALA A 71 24.88 4.96 -4.42
C ALA A 71 25.43 5.43 -3.07
N VAL A 72 24.65 6.24 -2.33
CA VAL A 72 25.05 6.74 -1.00
C VAL A 72 24.96 5.65 0.08
N ASN A 73 24.02 4.72 -0.02
CA ASN A 73 23.70 3.76 1.05
C ASN A 73 24.24 2.35 0.83
N THR A 74 24.87 2.06 -0.30
CA THR A 74 25.38 0.73 -0.64
C THR A 74 26.90 0.75 -0.79
N ASP A 75 27.57 -0.26 -0.25
CA ASP A 75 29.01 -0.46 -0.44
C ASP A 75 29.30 -0.95 -1.87
N PHE A 76 30.33 -0.37 -2.50
CA PHE A 76 30.63 -0.63 -3.91
C PHE A 76 31.09 -2.08 -4.16
N LEU A 77 31.88 -2.65 -3.25
CA LEU A 77 32.55 -3.93 -3.40
C LEU A 77 31.61 -5.10 -3.07
N THR A 78 30.79 -4.95 -2.03
CA THR A 78 30.00 -6.05 -1.47
C THR A 78 28.51 -5.99 -1.83
N LYS A 79 28.02 -4.84 -2.33
CA LYS A 79 26.59 -4.58 -2.61
C LYS A 79 25.69 -4.66 -1.36
N ILE A 80 26.27 -4.67 -0.16
CA ILE A 80 25.52 -4.60 1.10
C ILE A 80 25.32 -3.15 1.54
N SER A 81 24.43 -2.92 2.52
CA SER A 81 24.22 -1.59 3.10
C SER A 81 25.49 -1.06 3.77
N ASN A 82 25.83 0.20 3.53
CA ASN A 82 27.02 0.84 4.09
C ASN A 82 26.72 1.63 5.38
N ARG A 83 27.76 2.23 5.98
CA ARG A 83 27.63 3.00 7.22
C ARG A 83 26.61 4.14 7.15
N GLN A 84 26.53 4.85 6.02
CA GLN A 84 25.62 5.98 5.84
C GLN A 84 24.14 5.54 5.94
N HIS A 85 23.82 4.35 5.44
CA HIS A 85 22.50 3.74 5.58
C HIS A 85 22.05 3.62 7.05
N PHE A 86 22.96 3.20 7.94
CA PHE A 86 22.66 3.02 9.38
C PHE A 86 22.79 4.30 10.21
N SER A 87 23.39 5.35 9.65
CA SER A 87 23.58 6.63 10.34
C SER A 87 22.29 7.47 10.37
N HIS A 88 21.34 7.19 9.48
CA HIS A 88 20.02 7.83 9.46
C HIS A 88 19.09 7.02 10.34
N ALA A 89 18.97 7.41 11.61
CA ALA A 89 18.08 6.74 12.55
C ALA A 89 16.63 6.81 12.01
N PRO A 90 15.93 5.68 11.83
CA PRO A 90 14.49 5.72 11.62
C PRO A 90 13.86 6.43 12.83
N ALA A 91 12.76 7.16 12.59
CA ALA A 91 11.97 7.76 13.67
C ALA A 91 11.77 6.72 14.78
N PRO A 92 11.91 7.11 16.07
CA PRO A 92 11.82 6.14 17.15
C PRO A 92 10.53 5.35 16.99
N ALA A 93 10.65 4.02 16.96
CA ALA A 93 9.50 3.15 16.88
C ALA A 93 8.51 3.55 18.00
N PRO A 94 7.19 3.57 17.73
CA PRO A 94 6.21 3.83 18.79
C PRO A 94 6.50 2.85 19.93
N ALA A 95 6.57 3.37 21.16
CA ALA A 95 6.90 2.59 22.34
C ALA A 95 6.05 1.32 22.38
N HIS A 96 6.65 0.18 22.04
CA HIS A 96 5.99 -1.10 22.23
C HIS A 96 5.69 -1.23 23.72
N LYS A 97 4.42 -1.38 24.08
CA LYS A 97 4.02 -1.68 25.47
C LYS A 97 4.85 -2.86 25.93
N ARG A 98 5.72 -2.62 26.91
CA ARG A 98 6.63 -3.60 27.52
C ARG A 98 5.89 -4.93 27.68
N CYS A 99 6.32 -5.97 26.95
CA CYS A 99 5.73 -7.31 27.05
C CYS A 99 5.72 -7.70 28.53
N LYS A 100 4.54 -7.99 29.10
CA LYS A 100 4.46 -8.51 30.46
C LYS A 100 5.22 -9.85 30.50
N PRO A 101 6.10 -10.08 31.49
CA PRO A 101 6.75 -11.37 31.62
C PRO A 101 5.69 -12.46 31.82
N TYR A 102 5.80 -13.53 31.04
CA TYR A 102 4.94 -14.70 31.14
C TYR A 102 5.17 -15.38 32.49
N LEU A 103 4.13 -15.41 33.33
CA LEU A 103 4.10 -16.22 34.55
C LEU A 103 3.48 -17.58 34.18
N PRO A 104 4.21 -18.70 34.28
CA PRO A 104 3.64 -20.01 34.03
C PRO A 104 2.57 -20.33 35.08
N GLY A 105 1.37 -20.70 34.62
CA GLY A 105 0.29 -21.19 35.48
C GLY A 105 0.61 -22.57 36.10
N PRO A 106 -0.08 -22.97 37.19
CA PRO A 106 0.29 -24.17 37.94
C PRO A 106 0.11 -25.44 37.12
N ALA A 107 1.12 -26.32 37.20
CA ALA A 107 1.16 -27.61 36.54
C ALA A 107 0.00 -28.51 37.01
N ARG A 108 -0.90 -28.89 36.10
CA ARG A 108 -1.89 -29.94 36.37
C ARG A 108 -1.20 -31.29 36.18
N HIS A 109 -0.93 -31.99 37.28
CA HIS A 109 -0.56 -33.40 37.27
C HIS A 109 -1.65 -34.20 36.57
N ARG A 110 -1.36 -34.75 35.39
CA ARG A 110 -2.19 -35.80 34.78
C ARG A 110 -1.70 -37.14 35.32
N HIS A 111 -2.56 -37.78 36.10
CA HIS A 111 -2.43 -39.19 36.49
C HIS A 111 -2.36 -40.03 35.21
N ILE A 112 -1.27 -40.79 35.06
CA ILE A 112 -1.15 -41.86 34.07
C ILE A 112 -1.90 -43.06 34.68
N GLN A 113 -2.96 -43.53 34.00
CA GLN A 113 -3.51 -44.85 34.26
C GLN A 113 -2.85 -45.83 33.29
N ASP A 114 -2.17 -46.82 33.84
CA ASP A 114 -1.52 -47.91 33.13
C ASP A 114 -2.59 -48.79 32.45
N ASP A 115 -2.63 -48.76 31.11
CA ASP A 115 -3.44 -49.66 30.30
C ASP A 115 -2.62 -50.92 29.98
N GLN A 116 -2.89 -52.00 30.73
CA GLN A 116 -2.30 -53.31 30.50
C GLN A 116 -2.85 -53.91 29.20
N ARG A 117 -2.05 -53.82 28.12
CA ARG A 117 -2.31 -54.60 26.91
C ARG A 117 -2.03 -56.09 27.14
N HIS A 118 -3.13 -56.82 27.22
CA HIS A 118 -3.24 -58.27 27.23
C HIS A 118 -2.62 -58.85 25.94
N VAL A 119 -1.59 -59.69 26.11
CA VAL A 119 -0.95 -60.50 25.05
C VAL A 119 -1.76 -61.76 24.83
N ARG A 120 -2.11 -62.09 23.58
CA ARG A 120 -2.44 -63.46 23.10
C ARG A 120 -2.30 -63.55 21.58
N PRO A 121 -2.13 -64.76 21.04
CA PRO A 121 -1.11 -65.78 21.33
C PRO A 121 -0.03 -65.82 20.24
#